data_AF-A0A060S4J9-F1
#
_entry.id   AF-A0A060S4J9-F1
#
_cell.length_a   1.000
_cell.length_b   1.000
_cell.length_c   1.000
_cell.angle_alpha   90.00
_cell.angle_beta   90.00
_cell.angle_gamma   90.00
#
_symmetry.space_group_name_H-M   'P 1'
#
loop_
_entity.id
_entity.type
_entity.pdbx_description
1 polymer ?
#
loop_
_entity_poly.entity_id
_entity_poly.type
_entity_poly.pdbx_seq_one_letter_code
_entity_poly.pdbx_strand_id
1 'polypeptide(L)'
;MSLLPSTRRNAAVSPSARIPPRVSDCWKCPYCPYIQTSRRSPDLKRHIETHTRPFAPDAALWVCCGVPLIDARGECGVPEKVLAEEPFVYTGTFMAGGCRKVFSRRDALSRHLRTHEGVCFSDVQAPNLPGNRVDAR
;
A
#
# COMPACT_ATOMS: atom_id res chain seq x y z
N MET A 1 11.49 17.39 -18.28
CA MET A 1 10.72 17.50 -17.03
C MET A 1 9.24 17.46 -17.37
N SER A 2 8.64 16.27 -17.42
CA SER A 2 7.26 16.10 -17.89
C SER A 2 6.31 16.13 -16.70
N LEU A 3 5.52 17.20 -16.59
CA LEU A 3 4.45 17.33 -15.60
C LEU A 3 3.30 16.39 -16.00
N LEU A 4 3.10 15.30 -15.24
CA LEU A 4 1.90 14.48 -15.37
C LEU A 4 0.70 15.27 -14.82
N PRO A 5 -0.33 15.58 -15.63
CA PRO A 5 -1.48 16.34 -15.15
C PRO A 5 -2.26 15.52 -14.14
N SER A 6 -2.41 16.08 -12.93
CA SER A 6 -3.24 15.50 -11.87
C SER A 6 -4.71 15.57 -12.29
N THR A 7 -5.30 14.45 -12.69
CA THR A 7 -6.72 14.37 -13.06
C THR A 7 -7.56 14.73 -11.83
N ARG A 8 -8.39 15.79 -11.92
CA ARG A 8 -9.34 16.13 -10.85
C ARG A 8 -10.31 14.97 -10.67
N ARG A 9 -10.46 14.49 -9.43
CA ARG A 9 -11.30 13.33 -9.07
C ARG A 9 -12.79 13.50 -9.39
N ASN A 10 -13.25 14.74 -9.57
CA ASN A 10 -14.65 15.05 -9.84
C ASN A 10 -14.73 15.93 -11.10
N ALA A 11 -15.47 15.48 -12.11
CA ALA A 11 -15.86 16.29 -13.26
C ALA A 11 -17.17 17.01 -12.96
N ALA A 12 -17.26 18.30 -13.29
CA ALA A 12 -18.53 19.01 -13.25
C ALA A 12 -19.45 18.44 -14.33
N VAL A 13 -20.66 18.02 -13.96
CA VAL A 13 -21.68 17.55 -14.90
C VAL A 13 -22.67 18.67 -15.21
N SER A 14 -23.21 18.67 -16.43
CA SER A 14 -24.22 19.63 -16.87
C SER A 14 -25.48 19.53 -15.98
N PRO A 15 -26.15 20.65 -15.65
CA PRO A 15 -27.41 20.65 -14.89
C PRO A 15 -28.52 19.79 -15.52
N SER A 16 -28.42 19.49 -16.81
CA SER A 16 -29.40 18.70 -17.58
C SER A 16 -29.04 17.20 -17.67
N ALA A 17 -27.97 16.76 -16.99
CA ALA A 17 -27.56 15.36 -17.02
C ALA A 17 -28.58 14.47 -16.29
N ARG A 18 -29.05 13.41 -16.96
CA ARG A 18 -29.94 12.41 -16.35
C ARG A 18 -29.22 11.68 -15.22
N ILE A 19 -29.84 11.66 -14.04
CA ILE A 19 -29.35 10.93 -12.87
C ILE A 19 -29.47 9.42 -13.17
N PRO A 20 -28.38 8.64 -13.08
CA PRO A 20 -28.46 7.19 -13.26
C PRO A 20 -29.34 6.55 -12.17
N PRO A 21 -30.03 5.43 -12.46
CA PRO A 21 -30.87 4.75 -11.49
C PRO A 21 -30.06 4.38 -10.24
N ARG A 22 -30.67 4.55 -9.06
CA ARG A 22 -30.07 4.16 -7.78
C ARG A 22 -29.84 2.65 -7.78
N VAL A 23 -28.59 2.24 -7.88
CA VAL A 23 -28.20 0.86 -7.61
C VAL A 23 -28.51 0.54 -6.14
N SER A 24 -29.26 -0.54 -5.94
CA SER A 24 -29.58 -1.13 -4.63
C SER A 24 -28.33 -1.26 -3.76
N ASP A 25 -28.45 -0.88 -2.48
CA ASP A 25 -27.45 -0.73 -1.42
C ASP A 25 -26.01 -1.18 -1.75
N CYS A 26 -25.33 -0.46 -2.65
CA CYS A 26 -23.94 -0.72 -3.04
C CYS A 26 -22.93 -0.57 -1.89
N TRP A 27 -23.42 -0.20 -0.71
CA TRP A 27 -22.69 -0.03 0.53
C TRP A 27 -22.87 -1.18 1.52
N LYS A 28 -23.75 -2.15 1.23
CA LYS A 28 -24.00 -3.31 2.08
C LYS A 28 -22.98 -4.41 1.79
N CYS A 29 -22.47 -5.04 2.84
CA CYS A 29 -21.65 -6.24 2.71
C CYS A 29 -22.51 -7.43 2.24
N PRO A 30 -22.05 -8.24 1.28
CA PRO A 30 -22.77 -9.43 0.85
C PRO A 30 -22.68 -10.61 1.84
N TYR A 31 -21.74 -10.57 2.79
CA TYR A 31 -21.45 -11.68 3.72
C TYR A 31 -21.97 -11.45 5.15
N CYS A 32 -22.33 -10.21 5.51
CA CYS A 32 -22.85 -9.89 6.83
C CYS A 32 -23.77 -8.65 6.81
N PRO A 33 -24.46 -8.33 7.92
CA PRO A 33 -25.36 -7.17 7.99
C PRO A 33 -24.68 -5.78 7.91
N TYR A 34 -23.35 -5.71 7.82
CA TYR A 34 -22.60 -4.45 7.80
C TYR A 34 -22.96 -3.56 6.60
N ILE A 35 -23.09 -2.25 6.85
CA ILE A 35 -23.30 -1.21 5.83
C ILE A 35 -22.23 -0.12 5.99
N GLN A 36 -21.51 0.20 4.92
CA GLN A 36 -20.49 1.25 4.91
C GLN A 36 -21.14 2.64 4.91
N THR A 37 -21.14 3.31 6.06
CA THR A 37 -21.75 4.63 6.24
C THR A 37 -20.94 5.76 5.62
N SER A 38 -19.61 5.64 5.55
CA SER A 38 -18.73 6.66 4.95
C SER A 38 -18.89 6.77 3.42
N ARG A 39 -19.57 5.78 2.81
CA ARG A 39 -19.72 5.64 1.36
C ARG A 39 -18.39 5.71 0.60
N ARG A 40 -17.33 5.16 1.21
CA ARG A 40 -16.03 5.00 0.56
C ARG A 40 -15.86 3.55 0.11
N SER A 41 -15.77 3.35 -1.20
CA SER A 41 -15.57 2.02 -1.80
C SER A 41 -14.34 1.28 -1.24
N PRO A 42 -13.20 1.94 -0.96
CA PRO A 42 -12.05 1.28 -0.34
C PRO A 42 -12.36 0.70 1.05
N ASP A 43 -13.17 1.39 1.85
CA ASP A 43 -13.50 0.93 3.20
C ASP A 43 -14.44 -0.28 3.17
N LEU A 44 -15.41 -0.30 2.25
CA LEU A 44 -16.27 -1.46 2.01
C LEU A 44 -15.48 -2.64 1.44
N LYS A 45 -14.60 -2.42 0.45
CA LYS A 45 -13.76 -3.49 -0.13
C LYS A 45 -12.89 -4.13 0.96
N ARG A 46 -12.23 -3.33 1.79
CA ARG A 46 -11.45 -3.82 2.93
C ARG A 46 -12.29 -4.61 3.93
N HIS A 47 -13.52 -4.17 4.19
CA HIS A 47 -14.43 -4.94 5.04
C HIS A 47 -14.72 -6.32 4.43
N ILE A 48 -15.06 -6.36 3.14
CA ILE A 48 -15.34 -7.60 2.40
C ILE A 48 -14.11 -8.53 2.42
N GLU A 49 -12.90 -7.99 2.26
CA GLU A 49 -11.65 -8.75 2.36
C GLU A 49 -11.51 -9.50 3.70
N THR A 50 -12.15 -9.04 4.78
CA THR A 50 -12.12 -9.77 6.07
C THR A 50 -12.87 -11.11 5.99
N HIS A 51 -13.83 -11.25 5.09
CA HIS A 51 -14.54 -12.51 4.85
C HIS A 51 -13.82 -13.43 3.87
N THR A 52 -13.13 -12.87 2.88
CA THR A 52 -12.55 -13.63 1.76
C THR A 52 -11.06 -13.92 1.90
N ARG A 53 -10.37 -13.20 2.80
CA ARG A 53 -8.95 -13.47 3.05
C ARG A 53 -8.86 -14.87 3.66
N PRO A 54 -8.21 -15.85 2.98
CA PRO A 54 -7.92 -17.12 3.62
C PRO A 54 -7.15 -16.81 4.89
N PHE A 55 -7.42 -17.57 5.95
CA PHE A 55 -6.70 -17.53 7.21
C PHE A 55 -5.24 -17.99 6.97
N ALA A 56 -4.47 -17.18 6.24
CA ALA A 56 -3.05 -17.32 6.00
C ALA A 56 -2.39 -16.22 6.83
N PRO A 57 -2.26 -16.42 8.16
CA PRO A 57 -1.69 -15.44 9.09
C PRO A 57 -0.26 -15.02 8.73
N ASP A 58 0.43 -15.80 7.90
CA ASP A 58 1.88 -15.69 7.69
C ASP A 58 2.31 -14.91 6.44
N ALA A 59 1.37 -14.46 5.61
CA ALA A 59 1.72 -13.62 4.47
C ALA A 59 1.92 -12.17 4.94
N ALA A 60 3.10 -11.87 5.47
CA ALA A 60 3.55 -10.50 5.74
C ALA A 60 3.66 -9.72 4.41
N LEU A 61 2.52 -9.29 3.86
CA LEU A 61 2.43 -8.69 2.53
C LEU A 61 3.11 -7.33 2.44
N TRP A 62 3.16 -6.62 3.57
CA TRP A 62 3.69 -5.27 3.67
C TRP A 62 4.67 -5.21 4.83
N VAL A 63 5.96 -5.10 4.53
CA VAL A 63 7.04 -5.06 5.52
C VAL A 63 7.89 -3.83 5.24
N CYS A 64 8.28 -3.08 6.28
CA CYS A 64 9.36 -2.10 6.13
C CYS A 64 10.69 -2.86 6.02
N CYS A 65 11.02 -3.28 4.80
CA CYS A 65 12.20 -4.08 4.52
C CYS A 65 13.42 -3.24 4.14
N GLY A 66 13.29 -1.90 4.09
CA GLY A 66 14.36 -1.03 3.61
C GLY A 66 14.50 -1.09 2.09
N VAL A 67 15.70 -0.82 1.59
CA VAL A 67 16.08 -0.92 0.17
C VAL A 67 17.14 -2.00 -0.02
N PRO A 68 17.21 -2.63 -1.21
CA PRO A 68 18.31 -3.52 -1.54
C PRO A 68 19.67 -2.84 -1.31
N LEU A 69 20.62 -3.56 -0.72
CA LEU A 69 21.93 -3.01 -0.36
C LEU A 69 22.68 -2.46 -1.58
N ILE A 70 22.43 -3.02 -2.76
CA ILE A 70 22.99 -2.55 -4.04
C ILE A 70 22.46 -1.15 -4.36
N ASP A 71 21.16 -0.94 -4.27
CA ASP A 71 20.51 0.34 -4.59
C ASP A 71 20.83 1.40 -3.51
N ALA A 72 20.97 0.96 -2.26
CA ALA A 72 21.27 1.81 -1.11
C ALA A 72 22.60 2.57 -1.24
N ARG A 73 23.60 1.96 -1.90
CA ARG A 73 24.94 2.56 -2.13
C ARG A 73 24.98 3.54 -3.30
N GLY A 74 24.00 3.49 -4.21
CA GLY A 74 23.98 4.27 -5.44
C GLY A 74 22.99 5.44 -5.42
N GLU A 75 21.71 5.13 -5.26
CA GLU A 75 20.63 6.04 -5.69
C GLU A 75 19.61 6.37 -4.60
N CYS A 76 19.50 5.55 -3.55
CA CYS A 76 18.43 5.70 -2.56
C CYS A 76 18.70 6.75 -1.47
N GLY A 77 19.81 7.49 -1.52
CA GLY A 77 20.14 8.53 -0.54
C GLY A 77 20.24 8.02 0.90
N VAL A 78 20.61 6.75 1.08
CA VAL A 78 20.76 6.12 2.40
C VAL A 78 22.05 6.64 3.04
N PRO A 79 22.01 7.23 4.25
CA PRO A 79 23.20 7.74 4.92
C PRO A 79 24.23 6.64 5.19
N GLU A 80 25.53 6.96 5.11
CA GLU A 80 26.62 6.00 5.35
C GLU A 80 26.51 5.30 6.71
N LYS A 81 26.05 6.00 7.75
CA LYS A 81 25.80 5.41 9.07
C LYS A 81 24.82 4.23 9.02
N VAL A 82 23.81 4.30 8.15
CA VAL A 82 22.80 3.24 7.96
C VAL A 82 23.36 2.13 7.08
N LEU A 83 24.23 2.47 6.11
CA LEU A 83 24.95 1.48 5.29
C LEU A 83 26.02 0.70 6.07
N ALA A 84 26.51 1.27 7.17
CA ALA A 84 27.45 0.64 8.08
C ALA A 84 26.77 -0.31 9.08
N GLU A 85 25.45 -0.22 9.25
CA GLU A 85 24.68 -1.21 9.99
C GLU A 85 24.69 -2.56 9.26
N GLU A 86 24.57 -3.66 10.02
CA GLU A 86 24.56 -5.01 9.45
C GLU A 86 23.33 -5.19 8.53
N PRO A 87 23.53 -5.49 7.24
CA PRO A 87 22.42 -5.78 6.33
C PRO A 87 21.68 -7.03 6.77
N PHE A 88 20.38 -7.10 6.51
CA PHE A 88 19.59 -8.30 6.78
C PHE A 88 19.01 -8.89 5.51
N VAL A 89 18.76 -10.20 5.50
CA VAL A 89 18.18 -10.89 4.36
C VAL A 89 16.65 -10.82 4.43
N TYR A 90 16.02 -10.37 3.35
CA TYR A 90 14.58 -10.43 3.15
C TYR A 90 14.27 -10.92 1.74
N THR A 91 13.45 -11.97 1.64
CA THR A 91 13.09 -12.60 0.35
C THR A 91 14.30 -12.99 -0.52
N GLY A 92 15.43 -13.33 0.11
CA GLY A 92 16.69 -13.69 -0.57
C GLY A 92 17.58 -12.51 -0.95
N THR A 93 17.21 -11.27 -0.60
CA THR A 93 17.98 -10.06 -0.92
C THR A 93 18.53 -9.43 0.36
N PHE A 94 19.78 -8.96 0.32
CA PHE A 94 20.34 -8.14 1.40
C PHE A 94 19.74 -6.74 1.36
N MET A 95 19.20 -6.30 2.50
CA MET A 95 18.50 -5.04 2.65
C MET A 95 19.17 -4.14 3.69
N ALA A 96 19.04 -2.83 3.51
CA ALA A 96 19.52 -1.80 4.43
C ALA A 96 18.42 -0.78 4.77
N GLY A 97 18.47 -0.19 5.97
CA GLY A 97 17.62 0.95 6.35
C GLY A 97 16.13 0.63 6.57
N GLY A 98 15.78 -0.61 6.92
CA GLY A 98 14.41 -1.03 7.23
C GLY A 98 14.20 -1.39 8.70
N CYS A 99 13.03 -1.04 9.27
CA CYS A 99 12.72 -1.36 10.68
C CYS A 99 12.09 -2.75 10.88
N ARG A 100 11.88 -3.53 9.82
CA ARG A 100 11.31 -4.90 9.83
C ARG A 100 9.88 -5.03 10.35
N LYS A 101 9.21 -3.90 10.64
CA LYS A 101 7.81 -3.91 11.08
C LYS A 101 6.89 -4.41 9.97
N VAL A 102 5.98 -5.31 10.34
CA VAL A 102 4.95 -5.86 9.45
C VAL A 102 3.67 -5.02 9.56
N PHE A 103 3.02 -4.82 8.42
CA PHE A 103 1.77 -4.09 8.30
C PHE A 103 0.73 -4.96 7.62
N SER A 104 -0.51 -4.84 8.07
CA SER A 104 -1.63 -5.56 7.46
C SER A 104 -2.01 -5.03 6.08
N ARG A 105 -1.63 -3.78 5.75
CA ARG A 105 -2.08 -3.03 4.57
C ARG A 105 -1.01 -2.10 4.00
N ARG A 106 -1.06 -1.89 2.68
CA ARG A 106 -0.18 -0.97 1.93
C ARG A 106 -0.20 0.47 2.47
N ASP A 107 -1.37 1.01 2.78
CA ASP A 107 -1.51 2.40 3.26
C ASP A 107 -0.91 2.60 4.66
N ALA A 108 -0.89 1.54 5.49
CA ALA A 108 -0.25 1.56 6.78
C ALA A 108 1.28 1.64 6.63
N LEU A 109 1.87 0.86 5.72
CA LEU A 109 3.28 0.97 5.35
C LEU A 109 3.59 2.35 4.75
N SER A 110 2.78 2.83 3.80
CA SER A 110 2.96 4.17 3.20
C SER A 110 2.95 5.27 4.26
N ARG A 111 2.04 5.22 5.24
CA ARG A 111 2.01 6.18 6.34
C ARG A 111 3.25 6.08 7.21
N HIS A 112 3.68 4.86 7.52
CA HIS A 112 4.90 4.63 8.29
C HIS A 112 6.14 5.25 7.63
N LEU A 113 6.31 5.07 6.31
CA LEU A 113 7.45 5.65 5.59
C LEU A 113 7.44 7.19 5.61
N ARG A 114 6.26 7.81 5.51
CA ARG A 114 6.13 9.27 5.65
C ARG A 114 6.45 9.77 7.06
N THR A 115 6.02 9.06 8.10
CA THR A 115 6.25 9.50 9.49
C THR A 115 7.67 9.20 9.99
N HIS A 116 8.37 8.29 9.32
CA HIS A 116 9.75 7.89 9.63
C HIS A 116 10.71 8.25 8.48
N GLU A 117 10.44 9.35 7.79
CA GLU A 117 11.32 9.89 6.75
C GLU A 117 12.72 10.16 7.32
N GLY A 118 13.76 9.78 6.58
CA GLY A 118 15.16 9.86 7.02
C GLY A 118 15.59 8.79 8.04
N VAL A 119 14.67 7.92 8.48
CA VAL A 119 14.95 6.79 9.38
C VAL A 119 14.67 5.45 8.70
N CYS A 120 13.55 5.36 7.98
CA CYS A 120 13.16 4.16 7.23
C CYS A 120 13.23 4.44 5.73
N PHE A 121 13.99 3.62 5.01
CA PHE A 121 14.32 3.82 3.60
C PHE A 121 13.63 2.82 2.68
N SER A 122 12.50 2.23 3.10
CA SER A 122 11.77 1.28 2.26
C SER A 122 10.90 1.99 1.22
N ASP A 123 10.48 1.25 0.19
CA ASP A 123 9.53 1.71 -0.82
C ASP A 123 8.27 0.85 -0.80
N VAL A 124 7.10 1.50 -0.73
CA VAL A 124 5.79 0.86 -0.74
C VAL A 124 5.46 0.19 -2.09
N GLN A 125 6.12 0.60 -3.17
CA GLN A 125 6.00 0.01 -4.50
C GLN A 125 7.09 -1.01 -4.82
N ALA A 126 7.98 -1.30 -3.87
CA ALA A 126 9.11 -2.18 -4.12
C ALA A 126 8.65 -3.58 -4.54
N PRO A 127 9.24 -4.17 -5.61
CA PRO A 127 8.81 -5.45 -6.16
C PRO A 127 9.10 -6.65 -5.25
N ASN A 128 9.94 -6.47 -4.23
CA ASN A 128 10.22 -7.47 -3.20
C ASN A 128 9.11 -7.56 -2.13
N LEU A 129 8.16 -6.62 -2.08
CA LEU A 129 6.99 -6.74 -1.21
C LEU A 129 6.01 -7.77 -1.79
N PRO A 130 5.63 -8.81 -1.04
CA PRO A 130 4.69 -9.82 -1.52
C PRO A 130 3.35 -9.23 -1.95
N GLY A 131 2.89 -8.16 -1.27
CA GLY A 131 1.68 -7.43 -1.64
C GLY A 131 1.72 -6.74 -3.01
N ASN A 132 2.88 -6.59 -3.63
CA ASN A 132 3.04 -6.04 -4.99
C ASN A 132 3.12 -7.12 -6.08
N ARG A 133 3.29 -8.39 -5.70
CA ARG A 133 3.41 -9.52 -6.64
C ARG A 133 2.08 -10.19 -6.96
N VAL A 134 1.01 -9.82 -6.24
CA VAL A 134 -0.31 -10.45 -6.30
C VAL A 134 -1.17 -10.01 -7.50
N ASP A 135 -0.65 -9.19 -8.41
CA ASP A 135 -1.34 -8.84 -9.68
C ASP A 135 -0.91 -9.73 -10.87
N ALA A 136 -0.33 -10.91 -10.61
CA ALA A 136 -0.03 -11.93 -11.62
C ALA A 136 -0.95 -13.16 -11.49
N ARG A 137 -2.28 -12.97 -11.49
CA ARG A 137 -3.23 -14.04 -11.82
C ARG A 137 -4.59 -13.53 -12.27
#